data_AF-A0A1W9LTE8-F1
#
_entry.id   AF-A0A1W9LTE8-F1
#
_cell.length_a   1.000
_cell.length_b   1.000
_cell.length_c   1.000
_cell.angle_alpha   90.00
_cell.angle_beta   90.00
_cell.angle_gamma   90.00
#
_symmetry.space_group_name_H-M   'P 1'
#
loop_
_entity.id
_entity.type
_entity.pdbx_description
1 polymer ?
#
loop_
_entity_poly.entity_id
_entity_poly.type
_entity_poly.pdbx_seq_one_letter_code
_entity_poly.pdbx_strand_id
1 'polypeptide(L)'
;DAHAWTEVWLAQKGWVRVDPTSVVAPDRIERGVAGSLSAEELPGFLVSGGPFSRIWKTIRFGWDAVNNEWNIRVMGYSFENQKALLEFIGIQADSWKARIRLLLIAMGAVGIFILILAFYFFKKREVRKQAIVEIYEQFCSKLAKAGIARQLNQGPADYAAMAIASRKDLETQINGIVALYIRIRYGHENSKASLKTLKALVKAFNPGKTV
;
A
#
# COMPACT_ATOMS: atom_id res chain seq x y z
N ASP A 1 8.07 32.75 34.67
CA ASP A 1 8.59 33.33 33.42
C ASP A 1 10.10 33.45 33.47
N ALA A 2 10.79 32.69 32.61
CA ALA A 2 12.22 32.81 32.42
C ALA A 2 12.47 33.91 31.38
N HIS A 3 13.15 35.00 31.77
CA HIS A 3 13.50 36.10 30.88
C HIS A 3 15.02 36.13 30.69
N ALA A 4 15.47 36.00 29.44
CA ALA A 4 16.88 36.05 29.09
C ALA A 4 17.23 37.42 28.49
N TRP A 5 18.30 38.04 28.99
CA TRP A 5 18.86 39.27 28.44
C TRP A 5 20.31 39.05 27.99
N THR A 6 20.83 39.98 27.19
CA THR A 6 22.24 39.96 26.76
C THR A 6 22.97 41.17 27.33
N GLU A 7 24.26 41.03 27.59
CA GLU A 7 25.13 42.15 27.99
C GLU A 7 26.26 42.24 26.96
N VAL A 8 26.56 43.47 26.52
CA VAL A 8 27.62 43.74 25.54
C VAL A 8 28.65 44.68 26.17
N TRP A 9 29.93 44.41 25.94
CA TRP A 9 31.00 45.26 26.42
C TRP A 9 31.32 46.36 25.41
N LEU A 10 31.19 47.62 25.84
CA LEU A 10 31.52 48.80 25.04
C LEU A 10 32.74 49.50 25.64
N ALA A 11 33.77 49.73 24.83
CA ALA A 11 35.10 50.17 25.29
C ALA A 11 35.13 51.46 26.14
N GLN A 12 34.10 52.32 26.05
CA GLN A 12 33.98 53.55 26.86
C GLN A 12 32.85 53.52 27.90
N LYS A 13 32.04 52.46 27.94
CA LYS A 13 30.83 52.36 28.79
C LYS A 13 30.80 51.12 29.67
N GLY A 14 31.72 50.18 29.48
CA GLY A 14 31.74 48.91 30.19
C GLY A 14 30.62 47.96 29.74
N TRP A 15 30.21 47.06 30.62
CA TRP A 15 29.09 46.14 30.38
C TRP A 15 27.78 46.91 30.30
N VAL A 16 27.16 46.87 29.13
CA VAL A 16 25.85 47.47 28.88
C VAL A 16 24.84 46.38 28.63
N ARG A 17 23.78 46.38 29.42
CA ARG A 17 22.65 45.46 29.25
C ARG A 17 21.84 45.86 28.03
N VAL A 18 21.62 44.91 27.13
CA VAL A 18 20.83 45.06 25.91
C VAL A 18 19.77 43.98 25.91
N ASP A 19 18.50 44.40 25.93
CA ASP A 19 17.37 43.50 25.82
C ASP A 19 16.81 43.52 24.39
N PRO A 20 17.15 42.54 23.53
CA PRO A 20 16.72 42.51 22.14
C PRO A 20 15.21 42.28 21.98
N THR A 21 14.49 41.88 23.04
CA THR A 21 13.02 41.71 22.96
C THR A 21 12.29 43.04 22.74
N SER A 22 12.90 44.17 23.11
CA SER A 22 12.34 45.51 22.90
C SER A 22 12.35 45.98 21.44
N VAL A 23 13.17 45.37 20.57
CA VAL A 23 13.37 45.84 19.17
C VAL A 23 12.66 44.95 18.14
N VAL A 24 12.33 43.70 18.47
CA VAL A 24 11.80 42.73 17.48
C VAL A 24 10.26 42.76 17.36
N ALA A 25 9.51 43.35 18.29
CA ALA A 25 8.05 43.53 18.13
C ALA A 25 7.44 44.57 19.11
N PRO A 26 7.42 45.88 18.79
CA PRO A 26 6.75 46.88 19.62
C PRO A 26 5.24 46.60 19.78
N ASP A 27 4.60 46.03 18.78
CA ASP A 27 3.15 45.77 18.77
C ASP A 27 2.69 44.64 19.70
N ARG A 28 3.59 43.80 20.22
CA ARG A 28 3.21 42.61 21.01
C ARG A 28 3.02 42.84 22.50
N ILE A 29 3.36 44.04 23.01
CA ILE A 29 3.21 44.36 24.44
C ILE A 29 1.92 45.14 24.70
N GLU A 30 1.43 45.96 23.77
CA GLU A 30 0.17 46.71 23.95
C GLU A 30 -1.09 46.02 23.43
N ARG A 31 -0.96 45.03 22.54
CA ARG A 31 -2.09 44.25 22.04
C ARG A 31 -1.78 42.77 22.16
N GLY A 32 -2.28 42.16 23.23
CA GLY A 32 -2.27 40.71 23.37
C GLY A 32 -2.79 40.02 22.09
N VAL A 33 -2.46 38.74 21.93
CA VAL A 33 -2.70 37.85 20.76
C VAL A 33 -4.12 37.89 20.15
N ALA A 34 -5.08 38.56 20.80
CA ALA A 34 -6.42 38.83 20.29
C ALA A 34 -6.52 39.99 19.27
N GLY A 35 -5.48 40.79 19.04
CA GLY A 35 -5.56 42.03 18.26
C GLY A 35 -5.09 42.00 16.80
N SER A 36 -4.56 40.87 16.29
CA SER A 36 -3.86 40.86 14.98
C SER A 36 -4.66 40.28 13.81
N LEU A 37 -5.99 40.26 13.87
CA LEU A 37 -6.82 39.82 12.75
C LEU A 37 -7.95 40.82 12.55
N SER A 38 -7.85 41.63 11.50
CA SER A 38 -8.94 42.44 10.97
C SER A 38 -10.10 41.50 10.65
N ALA A 39 -11.27 41.74 11.25
CA ALA A 39 -12.45 40.91 11.04
C ALA A 39 -12.98 40.92 9.59
N GLU A 40 -12.46 41.82 8.74
CA GLU A 40 -12.82 41.94 7.33
C GLU A 40 -12.25 40.85 6.39
N GLU A 41 -11.20 40.09 6.78
CA GLU A 41 -10.54 39.14 5.86
C GLU A 41 -10.79 37.65 6.17
N LEU A 42 -11.56 37.34 7.22
CA LEU A 42 -11.85 35.96 7.60
C LEU A 42 -13.22 35.51 7.06
N PRO A 43 -13.32 34.35 6.39
CA PRO A 43 -14.60 33.79 5.93
C PRO A 43 -15.62 33.76 7.08
N GLY A 44 -16.83 34.27 6.84
CA GLY A 44 -17.84 34.58 7.88
C GLY A 44 -18.22 33.46 8.87
N PHE A 45 -17.83 32.20 8.60
CA PHE A 45 -17.97 31.11 9.57
C PHE A 45 -16.98 31.21 10.75
N LEU A 46 -15.86 31.91 10.59
CA LEU A 46 -14.84 32.12 11.63
C LEU A 46 -15.13 33.32 12.55
N VAL A 47 -15.91 34.28 12.05
CA VAL A 47 -16.26 35.54 12.75
C VAL A 47 -17.51 35.37 13.63
N SER A 48 -18.41 34.44 13.30
CA SER A 48 -19.62 34.21 14.07
C SER A 48 -19.33 33.42 15.36
N GLY A 49 -19.51 34.04 16.53
CA GLY A 49 -19.46 33.41 17.85
C GLY A 49 -20.53 32.33 18.14
N GLY A 50 -21.12 31.74 17.10
CA GLY A 50 -22.12 30.68 17.21
C GLY A 50 -21.53 29.31 17.61
N PRO A 51 -22.39 28.35 18.01
CA PRO A 51 -21.97 27.03 18.51
C PRO A 51 -21.10 26.25 17.51
N PHE A 52 -21.30 26.46 16.21
CA PHE A 52 -20.52 25.80 15.15
C PHE A 52 -19.06 26.25 15.09
N SER A 53 -18.76 27.53 15.36
CA SER A 53 -17.38 28.03 15.38
C SER A 53 -16.62 27.56 16.61
N ARG A 54 -17.30 27.36 17.74
CA ARG A 54 -16.72 26.73 18.95
C ARG A 54 -16.36 25.27 18.68
N ILE A 55 -17.25 24.49 18.07
CA ILE A 55 -16.98 23.08 17.73
C ILE A 55 -15.79 22.97 16.76
N TRP A 56 -15.76 23.80 15.71
CA TRP A 56 -14.64 23.84 14.77
C TRP A 56 -13.32 24.23 15.41
N LYS A 57 -13.32 25.22 16.32
CA LYS A 57 -12.13 25.59 17.09
C LYS A 57 -11.67 24.45 17.99
N THR A 58 -12.58 23.76 18.69
CA THR A 58 -12.24 22.61 19.53
C THR A 58 -11.63 21.46 18.72
N ILE A 59 -12.20 21.14 17.56
CA ILE A 59 -11.65 20.11 16.66
C ILE A 59 -10.27 20.51 16.17
N ARG A 60 -10.10 21.78 15.75
CA ARG A 60 -8.82 22.30 15.29
C ARG A 60 -7.76 22.27 16.38
N PHE A 61 -8.08 22.72 17.60
CA PHE A 61 -7.14 22.65 18.72
C PHE A 61 -6.81 21.21 19.13
N GLY A 62 -7.78 20.29 19.06
CA GLY A 62 -7.53 18.87 19.27
C GLY A 62 -6.58 18.30 18.22
N TRP A 63 -6.77 18.66 16.96
CA TRP A 63 -5.88 18.26 15.87
C TRP A 63 -4.47 18.86 16.01
N ASP A 64 -4.37 20.13 16.37
CA ASP A 64 -3.11 20.81 16.64
C ASP A 64 -2.37 20.17 17.83
N ALA A 65 -3.09 19.75 18.88
CA ALA A 65 -2.52 19.04 20.02
C ALA A 65 -1.97 17.65 19.63
N VAL A 66 -2.72 16.90 18.81
CA VAL A 66 -2.25 15.60 18.27
C VAL A 66 -1.02 15.78 17.40
N ASN A 67 -1.03 16.78 16.53
CA ASN A 67 0.10 17.08 15.65
C ASN A 67 1.34 17.52 16.45
N ASN A 68 1.14 18.29 17.52
CA ASN A 68 2.23 18.68 18.41
C ASN A 68 2.80 17.48 19.19
N GLU A 69 1.95 16.62 19.73
CA GLU A 69 2.38 15.37 20.38
C GLU A 69 3.16 14.48 19.42
N TRP A 70 2.68 14.33 18.18
CA TRP A 70 3.41 13.61 17.14
C TRP A 70 4.78 14.24 16.87
N ASN A 71 4.82 15.55 16.67
CA ASN A 71 6.06 16.28 16.42
C ASN A 71 7.06 16.15 17.57
N ILE A 72 6.61 16.24 18.83
CA ILE A 72 7.46 16.04 20.01
C ILE A 72 7.97 14.59 20.07
N ARG A 73 7.12 13.60 19.79
CA ARG A 73 7.51 12.19 19.80
C ARG A 73 8.47 11.82 18.68
N VAL A 74 8.32 12.43 17.50
CA VAL A 74 9.16 12.17 16.32
C VAL A 74 10.46 12.97 16.37
N MET A 75 10.40 14.28 16.63
CA MET A 75 11.59 15.13 16.72
C MET A 75 12.38 14.91 18.01
N GLY A 76 11.70 14.53 19.10
CA GLY A 76 12.29 14.18 20.38
C GLY A 76 12.48 12.68 20.58
N TYR A 77 12.56 11.89 19.50
CA TYR A 77 12.81 10.45 19.62
C TYR A 77 14.19 10.21 20.26
N SER A 78 14.17 9.91 21.56
CA SER A 78 15.34 9.70 22.40
C SER A 78 15.47 8.23 22.78
N PHE A 79 16.67 7.85 23.25
CA PHE A 79 16.93 6.51 23.77
C PHE A 79 16.00 6.12 24.93
N GLU A 80 15.60 7.09 25.76
CA GLU A 80 14.66 6.88 26.87
C GLU A 80 13.26 6.52 26.37
N ASN A 81 12.77 7.18 25.30
CA ASN A 81 11.49 6.86 24.67
C ASN A 81 11.49 5.46 24.03
N GLN A 82 12.61 5.07 23.41
CA GLN A 82 12.79 3.72 22.89
C GLN A 82 12.74 2.68 24.02
N LYS A 83 13.40 2.95 25.14
CA LYS A 83 13.42 2.06 26.31
C LYS A 83 12.03 1.94 26.94
N ALA A 84 11.32 3.05 27.16
CA ALA A 84 9.97 3.06 27.70
C ALA A 84 8.98 2.28 26.82
N LEU A 85 9.10 2.37 25.49
CA LEU A 85 8.28 1.59 24.56
C LEU A 85 8.58 0.09 24.63
N LEU A 86 9.86 -0.28 24.74
CA LEU A 86 10.27 -1.69 24.91
C LEU A 86 9.77 -2.24 26.25
N GLU A 87 9.85 -1.46 27.33
CA GLU A 87 9.34 -1.84 28.64
C GLU A 87 7.81 -1.94 28.68
N PHE A 88 7.10 -1.06 27.98
CA PHE A 88 5.64 -1.13 27.83
C PHE A 88 5.18 -2.45 27.21
N ILE A 89 5.96 -3.01 26.28
CA ILE A 89 5.70 -4.33 25.68
C ILE A 89 6.38 -5.49 26.43
N GLY A 90 6.90 -5.24 27.64
CA GLY A 90 7.48 -6.24 28.55
C GLY A 90 8.92 -6.66 28.22
N ILE A 91 9.63 -5.90 27.38
CA ILE A 91 10.99 -6.22 26.94
C ILE A 91 12.02 -5.33 27.64
N GLN A 92 12.75 -5.91 28.58
CA GLN A 92 13.86 -5.24 29.26
C GLN A 92 15.14 -5.29 28.40
N ALA A 93 15.51 -4.15 27.81
CA ALA A 93 16.68 -3.99 26.94
C ALA A 93 17.90 -3.42 27.66
N ASP A 94 18.07 -3.77 28.94
CA ASP A 94 19.09 -3.20 29.84
C ASP A 94 20.51 -3.67 29.52
N SER A 95 20.66 -4.82 28.86
CA SER A 95 21.96 -5.35 28.44
C SER A 95 22.11 -5.36 26.91
N TRP A 96 23.35 -5.15 26.44
CA TRP A 96 23.68 -5.26 25.01
C TRP A 96 23.32 -6.64 24.43
N LYS A 97 23.43 -7.71 25.24
CA LYS A 97 22.99 -9.08 24.89
C LYS A 97 21.47 -9.18 24.70
N ALA A 98 20.67 -8.46 25.49
CA ALA A 98 19.22 -8.42 25.30
C ALA A 98 18.84 -7.71 23.98
N ARG A 99 19.55 -6.63 23.63
CA ARG A 99 19.34 -5.91 22.36
C ARG A 99 19.69 -6.78 21.14
N ILE A 100 20.79 -7.53 21.19
CA ILE A 100 21.15 -8.47 20.13
C ILE A 100 20.11 -9.58 20.00
N ARG A 101 19.62 -10.15 21.11
CA ARG A 101 18.54 -11.15 21.06
C ARG A 101 17.28 -10.59 20.43
N LEU A 102 16.90 -9.36 20.77
CA LEU A 102 15.75 -8.69 20.18
C LEU A 102 15.92 -8.49 18.66
N LEU A 103 17.09 -8.06 18.22
CA LEU A 103 17.41 -7.93 16.79
C LEU A 103 17.33 -9.27 16.06
N LEU A 104 17.87 -10.34 16.65
CA LEU A 104 17.80 -11.68 16.05
C LEU A 104 16.37 -12.20 15.97
N ILE A 105 15.55 -11.96 16.99
CA ILE A 105 14.12 -12.31 16.97
C ILE A 105 13.39 -11.51 15.89
N ALA A 106 13.64 -10.20 15.80
CA ALA A 106 13.05 -9.35 14.78
C ALA A 106 13.45 -9.79 13.37
N MET A 107 14.74 -10.08 13.13
CA MET A 107 15.22 -10.63 11.86
C MET A 107 14.61 -11.99 11.56
N GLY A 108 14.49 -12.87 12.55
CA GLY A 108 13.82 -14.16 12.41
C GLY A 108 12.36 -14.01 12.02
N ALA A 109 11.63 -13.10 12.66
CA ALA A 109 10.24 -12.80 12.35
C ALA A 109 10.07 -12.25 10.92
N VAL A 110 10.93 -11.33 10.49
CA VAL A 110 10.94 -10.82 9.11
C VAL A 110 11.27 -11.94 8.13
N GLY A 111 12.24 -12.80 8.43
CA GLY A 111 12.60 -13.94 7.61
C GLY A 111 11.43 -14.92 7.43
N ILE A 112 10.77 -15.29 8.53
CA ILE A 112 9.57 -16.14 8.50
C ILE A 112 8.46 -15.47 7.68
N PHE A 113 8.23 -14.17 7.86
CA PHE A 113 7.23 -13.44 7.11
C PHE A 113 7.49 -13.47 5.59
N ILE A 114 8.74 -13.24 5.17
CA ILE A 114 9.16 -13.36 3.78
C ILE A 114 8.96 -14.79 3.25
N LEU A 115 9.29 -15.81 4.04
CA LEU A 115 9.08 -17.21 3.66
C LEU A 115 7.59 -17.54 3.47
N ILE A 116 6.72 -17.06 4.36
CA ILE A 116 5.26 -17.23 4.24
C ILE A 116 4.74 -16.55 2.96
N LEU A 117 5.18 -15.31 2.70
CA LEU A 117 4.83 -14.59 1.47
C LEU A 117 5.31 -15.33 0.22
N ALA A 118 6.57 -15.76 0.20
CA ALA A 118 7.13 -16.54 -0.90
C ALA A 118 6.30 -17.81 -1.13
N PHE A 119 6.08 -18.61 -0.08
CA PHE A 119 5.26 -19.83 -0.15
C PHE A 119 3.86 -19.57 -0.69
N TYR A 120 3.20 -18.50 -0.22
CA TYR A 120 1.87 -18.10 -0.68
C TYR A 120 1.85 -17.73 -2.17
N PHE A 121 2.84 -16.98 -2.66
CA PHE A 121 2.94 -16.60 -4.06
C PHE A 121 3.32 -17.77 -4.96
N PHE A 122 4.24 -18.63 -4.54
CA PHE A 122 4.62 -19.85 -5.28
C PHE A 122 3.43 -20.80 -5.41
N LYS A 123 2.72 -21.11 -4.31
CA LYS A 123 1.54 -21.99 -4.32
C LYS A 123 0.42 -21.43 -5.21
N LYS A 124 0.16 -20.11 -5.16
CA LYS A 124 -0.82 -19.46 -6.05
C LYS A 124 -0.44 -19.50 -7.52
N ARG A 125 0.85 -19.54 -7.86
CA ARG A 125 1.31 -19.64 -9.25
C ARG A 125 1.11 -21.06 -9.78
N GLU A 126 1.40 -22.07 -8.95
CA GLU A 126 1.29 -23.48 -9.33
C GLU A 126 -0.17 -23.91 -9.54
N VAL A 127 -1.06 -23.62 -8.59
CA VAL A 127 -2.50 -23.95 -8.69
C VAL A 127 -3.14 -23.29 -9.92
N ARG A 128 -2.74 -22.05 -10.24
CA ARG A 128 -3.26 -21.36 -11.45
C ARG A 128 -2.74 -21.97 -12.74
N LYS A 129 -1.46 -22.37 -12.79
CA LYS A 129 -0.91 -23.08 -13.95
C LYS A 129 -1.67 -24.37 -14.19
N GLN A 130 -1.91 -25.17 -13.14
CA GLN A 130 -2.70 -26.40 -13.23
C GLN A 130 -4.12 -26.13 -13.74
N ALA A 131 -4.84 -25.16 -13.18
CA ALA A 131 -6.20 -24.82 -13.61
C ALA A 131 -6.31 -24.41 -15.09
N ILE A 132 -5.30 -23.71 -15.64
CA ILE A 132 -5.29 -23.34 -17.07
C ILE A 132 -5.14 -24.60 -17.95
N VAL A 133 -4.28 -25.54 -17.54
CA VAL A 133 -4.07 -26.80 -18.26
C VAL A 133 -5.31 -27.67 -18.23
N GLU A 134 -5.94 -27.84 -17.07
CA GLU A 134 -7.17 -28.63 -16.91
C GLU A 134 -8.30 -28.13 -17.81
N ILE A 135 -8.49 -26.81 -17.92
CA ILE A 135 -9.52 -26.23 -18.80
C ILE A 135 -9.23 -26.57 -20.27
N TYR A 136 -7.96 -26.53 -20.69
CA TYR A 136 -7.57 -26.89 -22.04
C TYR A 136 -7.70 -28.39 -22.32
N GLU A 137 -7.41 -29.25 -21.33
CA GLU A 137 -7.63 -30.70 -21.45
C GLU A 137 -9.12 -31.05 -21.57
N GLN A 138 -10.01 -30.33 -20.88
CA GLN A 138 -11.46 -30.49 -21.07
C GLN A 138 -11.89 -30.17 -22.51
N PHE A 139 -11.32 -29.12 -23.11
CA PHE A 139 -11.55 -28.81 -24.52
C PHE A 139 -11.05 -29.94 -25.44
N CYS A 140 -9.83 -30.44 -25.22
CA CYS A 140 -9.27 -31.55 -25.98
C CYS A 140 -10.12 -32.82 -25.83
N SER A 141 -10.63 -33.12 -24.64
CA SER A 141 -11.51 -34.27 -24.40
C SER A 141 -12.85 -34.14 -25.15
N LYS A 142 -13.42 -32.93 -25.23
CA LYS A 142 -14.64 -32.70 -26.02
C LYS A 142 -14.41 -32.96 -27.51
N LEU A 143 -13.31 -32.47 -28.07
CA LEU A 143 -12.93 -32.75 -29.46
C LEU A 143 -12.62 -34.24 -29.70
N ALA A 144 -11.94 -34.90 -28.75
CA ALA A 144 -11.66 -36.33 -28.83
C ALA A 144 -12.97 -37.16 -28.87
N LYS A 145 -13.99 -36.75 -28.11
CA LYS A 145 -15.34 -37.36 -28.17
C LYS A 145 -16.05 -37.15 -29.52
N ALA A 146 -15.68 -36.13 -30.26
CA ALA A 146 -16.14 -35.88 -31.62
C ALA A 146 -15.24 -36.53 -32.70
N GLY A 147 -14.35 -37.45 -32.29
CA GLY A 147 -13.46 -38.20 -33.20
C GLY A 147 -12.11 -37.53 -33.48
N ILE A 148 -11.85 -36.34 -32.96
CA ILE A 148 -10.61 -35.57 -33.22
C ILE A 148 -9.70 -35.65 -32.00
N ALA A 149 -8.96 -36.75 -31.86
CA ALA A 149 -8.03 -36.94 -30.74
C ALA A 149 -6.70 -36.21 -30.95
N ARG A 150 -6.16 -35.62 -29.87
CA ARG A 150 -4.86 -34.95 -29.89
C ARG A 150 -3.71 -35.95 -29.73
N GLN A 151 -2.65 -35.79 -30.51
CA GLN A 151 -1.42 -36.57 -30.34
C GLN A 151 -0.49 -35.93 -29.29
N LEU A 152 0.30 -36.73 -28.57
CA LEU A 152 1.20 -36.24 -27.50
C LEU A 152 2.24 -35.22 -27.99
N ASN A 153 2.68 -35.35 -29.24
CA ASN A 153 3.67 -34.48 -29.87
C ASN A 153 3.07 -33.23 -30.55
N GLN A 154 1.75 -33.06 -30.55
CA GLN A 154 1.12 -31.90 -31.19
C GLN A 154 1.00 -30.71 -30.25
N GLY A 155 1.48 -29.55 -30.71
CA GLY A 155 1.26 -28.28 -30.04
C GLY A 155 -0.21 -27.84 -30.07
N PRO A 156 -0.61 -26.86 -29.23
CA PRO A 156 -1.98 -26.36 -29.22
C PRO A 156 -2.43 -25.73 -30.55
N ALA A 157 -1.51 -25.04 -31.24
CA ALA A 157 -1.78 -24.42 -32.54
C ALA A 157 -1.94 -25.48 -33.65
N ASP A 158 -1.06 -26.48 -33.68
CA ASP A 158 -1.12 -27.57 -34.67
C ASP A 158 -2.39 -28.41 -34.51
N TYR A 159 -2.74 -28.72 -33.26
CA TYR A 159 -3.97 -29.44 -32.95
C TYR A 159 -5.22 -28.64 -33.39
N ALA A 160 -5.20 -27.31 -33.22
CA ALA A 160 -6.27 -26.45 -33.70
C ALA A 160 -6.39 -26.49 -35.22
N ALA A 161 -5.27 -26.33 -35.94
CA ALA A 161 -5.25 -26.38 -37.41
C ALA A 161 -5.78 -27.72 -37.94
N MET A 162 -5.38 -28.84 -37.32
CA MET A 162 -5.88 -30.17 -37.66
C MET A 162 -7.39 -30.29 -37.38
N ALA A 163 -7.86 -29.84 -36.22
CA ALA A 163 -9.28 -29.90 -35.85
C ALA A 163 -10.15 -29.06 -36.78
N ILE A 164 -9.67 -27.88 -37.19
CA ILE A 164 -10.35 -26.99 -38.14
C ILE A 164 -10.41 -27.62 -39.54
N ALA A 165 -9.34 -28.29 -39.97
CA ALA A 165 -9.32 -29.01 -41.25
C ALA A 165 -10.37 -30.14 -41.28
N SER A 166 -10.61 -30.82 -40.16
CA SER A 166 -11.65 -31.86 -40.06
C SER A 166 -13.06 -31.30 -39.87
N ARG A 167 -13.21 -30.18 -39.16
CA ARG A 167 -14.51 -29.58 -38.76
C ARG A 167 -14.46 -28.06 -38.94
N LYS A 168 -14.63 -27.63 -40.19
CA LYS A 168 -14.58 -26.20 -40.56
C LYS A 168 -15.73 -25.38 -39.94
N ASP A 169 -16.84 -26.03 -39.60
CA ASP A 169 -17.99 -25.44 -38.89
C ASP A 169 -17.62 -24.88 -37.50
N LEU A 170 -16.58 -25.41 -36.87
CA LEU A 170 -16.15 -25.02 -35.51
C LEU A 170 -14.97 -24.04 -35.51
N GLU A 171 -14.54 -23.54 -36.68
CA GLU A 171 -13.32 -22.76 -36.86
C GLU A 171 -13.21 -21.57 -35.90
N THR A 172 -14.24 -20.72 -35.86
CA THR A 172 -14.27 -19.52 -35.01
C THR A 172 -14.16 -19.86 -33.53
N GLN A 173 -14.81 -20.94 -33.09
CA GLN A 173 -14.80 -21.34 -31.68
C GLN A 173 -13.46 -21.94 -31.26
N ILE A 174 -12.88 -22.82 -32.11
CA ILE A 174 -11.57 -23.45 -31.87
C ILE A 174 -10.49 -22.37 -31.81
N ASN A 175 -10.44 -21.48 -32.81
CA ASN A 175 -9.45 -20.40 -32.84
C ASN A 175 -9.57 -19.47 -31.63
N GLY A 176 -10.79 -19.10 -31.23
CA GLY A 176 -11.02 -18.24 -30.06
C GLY A 176 -10.51 -18.88 -28.76
N ILE A 177 -10.77 -20.17 -28.54
CA ILE A 177 -10.32 -20.90 -27.35
C ILE A 177 -8.80 -21.06 -27.34
N VAL A 178 -8.22 -21.50 -28.45
CA VAL A 178 -6.79 -21.81 -28.53
C VAL A 178 -5.94 -20.54 -28.48
N ALA A 179 -6.34 -19.48 -29.17
CA ALA A 179 -5.65 -18.19 -29.10
C ALA A 179 -5.66 -17.62 -27.68
N LEU A 180 -6.81 -17.67 -27.00
CA LEU A 180 -6.92 -17.20 -25.61
C LEU A 180 -6.07 -18.06 -24.66
N TYR A 181 -6.08 -19.38 -24.82
CA TYR A 181 -5.24 -20.27 -24.03
C TYR A 181 -3.75 -20.00 -24.23
N ILE A 182 -3.29 -19.80 -25.48
CA ILE A 182 -1.88 -19.46 -25.77
C ILE A 182 -1.50 -18.14 -25.10
N ARG A 183 -2.35 -17.10 -25.19
CA ARG A 183 -2.11 -15.80 -24.52
C ARG A 183 -2.04 -15.91 -23.00
N ILE A 184 -2.89 -16.73 -22.39
CA ILE A 184 -2.91 -16.91 -20.93
C ILE A 184 -1.73 -17.76 -20.44
N ARG A 185 -1.36 -18.82 -21.18
CA ARG A 185 -0.32 -19.79 -20.77
C ARG A 185 1.10 -19.33 -21.10
N TYR A 186 1.29 -18.80 -22.30
CA TYR A 186 2.60 -18.42 -22.85
C TYR A 186 2.79 -16.91 -22.97
N GLY A 187 1.71 -16.12 -22.92
CA GLY A 187 1.76 -14.67 -22.93
C GLY A 187 1.71 -14.03 -21.54
N HIS A 188 1.59 -12.70 -21.52
CA HIS A 188 1.53 -11.90 -20.30
C HIS A 188 0.10 -11.70 -19.76
N GLU A 189 -0.94 -12.14 -20.49
CA GLU A 189 -2.36 -11.95 -20.14
C GLU A 189 -2.89 -13.02 -19.16
N ASN A 190 -2.17 -13.26 -18.06
CA ASN A 190 -2.56 -14.25 -17.04
C ASN A 190 -3.45 -13.61 -15.94
N SER A 191 -4.60 -13.06 -16.35
CA SER A 191 -5.60 -12.47 -15.46
C SER A 191 -6.67 -13.48 -15.06
N LYS A 192 -7.24 -13.32 -13.84
CA LYS A 192 -8.41 -14.10 -13.39
C LYS A 192 -9.60 -13.95 -14.33
N ALA A 193 -9.76 -12.77 -14.93
CA ALA A 193 -10.83 -12.50 -15.89
C ALA A 193 -10.67 -13.35 -17.15
N SER A 194 -9.46 -13.37 -17.73
CA SER A 194 -9.13 -14.15 -18.93
C SER A 194 -9.34 -15.65 -18.70
N LEU A 195 -8.97 -16.18 -17.52
CA LEU A 195 -9.21 -17.58 -17.14
C LEU A 195 -10.72 -17.89 -17.05
N LYS A 196 -11.52 -16.99 -16.47
CA LYS A 196 -12.98 -17.14 -16.41
C LYS A 196 -13.60 -17.15 -17.81
N THR A 197 -13.14 -16.28 -18.71
CA THR A 197 -13.57 -16.24 -20.11
C THR A 197 -13.21 -17.54 -20.83
N LEU A 198 -11.97 -18.03 -20.68
CA LEU A 198 -11.54 -19.31 -21.26
C LEU A 198 -12.43 -20.46 -20.79
N LYS A 199 -12.71 -20.54 -19.48
CA LYS A 199 -13.61 -21.55 -18.92
C LYS A 199 -15.03 -21.45 -19.49
N ALA A 200 -15.54 -20.24 -19.70
CA ALA A 200 -16.86 -20.02 -20.28
C ALA A 200 -16.92 -20.47 -21.75
N LEU A 201 -15.91 -20.12 -22.55
CA LEU A 201 -15.80 -20.55 -23.95
C LEU A 201 -15.70 -22.06 -24.07
N VAL A 202 -14.84 -22.71 -23.28
CA VAL A 202 -14.73 -24.17 -23.26
C VAL A 202 -16.03 -24.83 -22.79
N LYS A 203 -16.76 -24.24 -21.84
CA LYS A 203 -18.05 -24.78 -21.39
C LYS A 203 -19.12 -24.68 -22.48
N ALA A 204 -19.19 -23.55 -23.19
CA ALA A 204 -20.12 -23.33 -24.30
C ALA A 204 -19.77 -24.15 -25.55
N PHE A 205 -18.50 -24.50 -25.74
CA PHE A 205 -18.05 -25.34 -26.83
C PHE A 205 -18.67 -26.75 -26.74
N ASN A 206 -19.47 -27.11 -27.75
CA ASN A 206 -20.03 -28.44 -27.88
C ASN A 206 -19.87 -28.91 -29.33
N PRO A 207 -18.90 -29.77 -29.63
CA PRO A 207 -18.62 -30.15 -31.01
C PRO A 207 -19.71 -31.05 -31.62
N GLY A 208 -20.71 -31.50 -30.87
CA GLY A 208 -21.69 -32.48 -31.36
C GLY A 208 -21.02 -33.82 -31.72
N LYS A 209 -21.80 -34.89 -31.83
CA LYS A 209 -21.26 -36.15 -32.37
C LYS A 209 -21.20 -36.01 -33.89
N THR A 210 -20.08 -36.43 -34.50
CA THR A 210 -20.05 -36.73 -35.92
C THR A 210 -21.12 -37.79 -36.20
N VAL A 211 -22.10 -37.42 -37.03
CA VAL A 211 -23.06 -38.36 -37.65
C VAL A 211 -22.34 -39.12 -38.75
#